data_AF-A0A4Q3RVH3-F1
#
_entry.id   AF-A0A4Q3RVH3-F1
#
_cell.length_a   1.000
_cell.length_b   1.000
_cell.length_c   1.000
_cell.angle_alpha   90.00
_cell.angle_beta   90.00
_cell.angle_gamma   90.00
#
_symmetry.space_group_name_H-M   'P 1'
#
loop_
_entity.id
_entity.type
_entity.pdbx_description
1 polymer ?
#
loop_
_entity_poly.entity_id
_entity_poly.type
_entity_poly.pdbx_seq_one_letter_code
_entity_poly.pdbx_strand_id
1 'polypeptide(L)' 'RGLAARLYRDLVGQARAAGHVRIVCEVNADPPNPGSQAFHRNFGFQPVGEARLANGKTVTYLALDIAAA' A
#
# COMPACT_ATOMS: atom_id res chain seq x y z
N ARG A 1 12.94 -13.43 3.95
CA ARG A 1 13.42 -12.46 4.99
C ARG A 1 12.41 -11.33 5.10
N GLY A 2 11.89 -11.02 6.30
CA GLY A 2 10.81 -10.03 6.55
C GLY A 2 11.21 -8.55 6.46
N LEU A 3 12.10 -8.19 5.52
CA LEU A 3 12.61 -6.82 5.37
C LEU A 3 11.53 -5.84 4.94
N ALA A 4 10.65 -6.23 4.01
CA ALA A 4 9.52 -5.40 3.59
C ALA A 4 8.60 -5.06 4.77
N ALA A 5 8.26 -6.05 5.61
CA ALA A 5 7.43 -5.83 6.78
C ALA A 5 8.11 -4.90 7.80
N ARG A 6 9.44 -4.98 7.96
CA ARG A 6 10.20 -4.04 8.80
C ARG A 6 10.14 -2.62 8.23
N LEU A 7 10.45 -2.46 6.96
CA LEU A 7 10.40 -1.17 6.26
C LEU A 7 9.03 -0.49 6.40
N TYR A 8 7.94 -1.22 6.18
CA TYR A 8 6.59 -0.65 6.26
C TYR A 8 6.20 -0.29 7.70
N ARG A 9 6.63 -1.04 8.71
CA ARG A 9 6.41 -0.64 10.12
C ARG A 9 7.17 0.64 10.46
N ASP A 10 8.42 0.75 10.00
CA ASP A 10 9.24 1.96 10.22
C ASP A 10 8.62 3.17 9.48
N LEU A 11 8.09 2.96 8.27
CA LEU A 11 7.34 3.97 7.53
C LEU A 11 6.07 4.43 8.28
N VAL A 12 5.28 3.50 8.80
CA VAL A 12 4.08 3.81 9.61
C VAL A 12 4.45 4.63 10.84
N GLY A 13 5.52 4.25 11.55
CA GLY A 13 6.02 5.00 12.70
C GLY A 13 6.39 6.44 12.36
N GLN A 14 7.13 6.64 11.28
CA GLN A 14 7.51 7.98 10.80
C GLN A 14 6.30 8.79 10.34
N ALA A 15 5.38 8.18 9.59
CA ALA A 15 4.18 8.86 9.11
C ALA A 15 3.28 9.33 10.27
N ARG A 16 3.11 8.49 11.31
CA ARG A 16 2.42 8.88 12.54
C ARG A 16 3.11 10.03 13.26
N ALA A 17 4.43 9.97 13.42
CA ALA A 17 5.20 11.03 14.05
C ALA A 17 5.11 12.37 13.28
N ALA A 18 4.93 12.31 11.96
CA ALA A 18 4.69 13.47 11.10
C ALA A 18 3.22 13.95 11.08
N GLY A 19 2.32 13.32 11.83
CA GLY A 19 0.89 13.70 11.89
C GLY A 19 0.05 13.23 10.70
N HIS A 20 0.55 12.29 9.88
CA HIS A 20 -0.24 11.70 8.82
C HIS A 20 -1.22 10.65 9.36
N VAL A 21 -2.41 10.60 8.76
CA VAL A 21 -3.49 9.68 9.16
C VAL A 21 -3.64 8.48 8.22
N ARG A 22 -3.01 8.53 7.04
CA ARG A 22 -3.13 7.51 6.00
C ARG A 22 -1.85 7.39 5.17
N ILE A 23 -1.53 6.16 4.76
CA ILE A 23 -0.54 5.87 3.72
C ILE A 23 -1.28 5.30 2.52
N VAL A 24 -0.89 5.73 1.32
CA VAL A 24 -1.44 5.23 0.06
C VAL A 24 -0.33 4.72 -0.85
N CYS A 25 -0.66 3.74 -1.68
CA CYS A 25 0.20 3.26 -2.75
C CYS A 25 -0.65 2.69 -3.89
N GLU A 26 0.00 2.28 -4.97
CA GLU A 26 -0.63 1.56 -6.07
C GLU A 26 0.09 0.22 -6.30
N VAL A 27 -0.68 -0.78 -6.75
CA VAL A 27 -0.15 -2.07 -7.18
C VAL A 27 -0.72 -2.44 -8.53
N ASN A 28 0.09 -3.03 -9.42
CA ASN A 28 -0.42 -3.49 -10.71
C ASN A 28 -1.48 -4.59 -10.52
N ALA A 29 -2.63 -4.38 -11.15
CA ALA A 29 -3.65 -5.39 -11.40
C ALA A 29 -3.45 -6.06 -12.77
N ASP A 30 -2.97 -5.30 -13.77
CA ASP A 30 -2.64 -5.79 -15.11
C ASP A 30 -1.35 -5.13 -15.67
N PRO A 31 -0.27 -5.90 -15.90
CA PRO A 31 -0.10 -7.31 -15.53
C PRO A 31 -0.05 -7.47 -13.99
N PRO A 32 -0.58 -8.57 -13.42
CA PRO A 32 -0.75 -8.69 -11.98
C PRO A 32 0.58 -8.82 -11.23
N ASN A 33 0.65 -8.18 -10.05
CA ASN A 33 1.75 -8.36 -9.09
C ASN A 33 1.27 -9.10 -7.82
N PRO A 34 1.11 -10.44 -7.87
CA PRO A 34 0.49 -11.20 -6.78
C PRO A 34 1.30 -11.16 -5.48
N GLY A 35 2.63 -11.06 -5.56
CA GLY A 35 3.50 -10.96 -4.38
C GLY A 35 3.27 -9.65 -3.62
N SER A 36 3.22 -8.52 -4.34
CA SER A 36 2.93 -7.24 -3.74
C SER A 36 1.49 -7.16 -3.22
N GLN A 37 0.51 -7.66 -3.99
CA GLN A 37 -0.89 -7.70 -3.56
C GLN A 37 -1.07 -8.48 -2.25
N ALA A 38 -0.46 -9.68 -2.15
CA ALA A 38 -0.52 -10.47 -0.92
C ALA A 38 0.16 -9.78 0.25
N PHE A 39 1.33 -9.16 0.03
CA PHE A 39 2.02 -8.41 1.06
C PHE A 39 1.17 -7.26 1.61
N HIS A 40 0.62 -6.40 0.75
CA HIS A 40 -0.15 -5.23 1.17
C HIS A 40 -1.43 -5.62 1.89
N ARG A 41 -2.16 -6.62 1.37
CA ARG A 41 -3.36 -7.16 2.03
C ARG A 41 -3.03 -7.70 3.42
N ASN A 42 -1.96 -8.49 3.56
CA ASN A 42 -1.54 -9.03 4.84
C ASN A 42 -1.03 -7.95 5.81
N PHE A 43 -0.53 -6.82 5.29
CA PHE A 43 -0.11 -5.68 6.10
C PHE A 43 -1.29 -4.84 6.60
N GLY A 44 -2.47 -4.96 5.98
CA GLY A 44 -3.70 -4.27 6.36
C GLY A 44 -4.19 -3.21 5.37
N PHE A 45 -3.52 -3.03 4.24
CA PHE A 45 -4.00 -2.14 3.19
C PHE A 45 -5.33 -2.64 2.60
N GLN A 46 -6.21 -1.69 2.26
CA GLN A 46 -7.49 -1.93 1.61
C GLN A 46 -7.53 -1.26 0.23
N PRO A 47 -8.18 -1.88 -0.77
CA PRO A 47 -8.41 -1.26 -2.06
C PRO A 47 -9.37 -0.08 -1.93
N VAL A 48 -9.05 1.03 -2.58
CA VAL A 48 -9.87 2.27 -2.59
C VAL A 48 -10.22 2.76 -3.98
N GLY A 49 -9.73 2.09 -5.02
CA GLY A 49 -10.05 2.39 -6.41
C GLY A 49 -9.14 1.68 -7.38
N GLU A 50 -9.45 1.79 -8.67
CA GLU A 50 -8.63 1.26 -9.76
C GLU A 50 -8.56 2.26 -10.91
N ALA A 51 -7.47 2.22 -11.66
CA ALA A 51 -7.29 3.05 -12.85
C ALA A 51 -6.53 2.32 -13.95
N ARG A 52 -6.94 2.57 -15.20
CA ARG A 52 -6.12 2.28 -16.37
C ARG A 52 -5.20 3.48 -16.62
N LEU A 53 -3.90 3.25 -16.56
CA LEU A 53 -2.88 4.26 -16.78
C LEU A 53 -2.59 4.41 -18.28
N ALA A 54 -2.11 5.59 -18.68
CA ALA A 54 -1.76 5.90 -20.07
C ALA A 54 -0.69 4.95 -20.66
N ASN A 55 0.13 4.34 -19.80
CA ASN A 55 1.15 3.36 -20.20
C ASN A 55 0.59 1.94 -20.45
N GLY A 56 -0.74 1.77 -20.42
CA GLY A 56 -1.39 0.49 -20.67
C GLY A 56 -1.32 -0.49 -19.50
N LYS A 57 -1.07 -0.02 -18.26
CA LYS A 57 -1.23 -0.84 -17.05
C LYS A 57 -2.54 -0.53 -16.36
N THR A 58 -3.11 -1.52 -15.68
CA THR A 58 -4.17 -1.29 -14.70
C THR A 58 -3.56 -1.40 -13.31
N VAL A 59 -3.86 -0.44 -12.43
CA VAL A 59 -3.41 -0.44 -11.04
C VAL A 59 -4.60 -0.40 -10.09
N THR A 60 -4.45 -1.02 -8.93
CA THR A 60 -5.34 -0.86 -7.78
C THR A 60 -4.69 0.10 -6.80
N TYR A 61 -5.40 1.16 -6.43
CA TYR A 61 -5.01 2.07 -5.36
C TYR A 61 -5.33 1.45 -4.01
N LEU A 62 -4.37 1.47 -3.10
CA LEU A 62 -4.46 0.90 -1.78
C LEU A 62 -4.28 1.99 -0.72
N ALA A 63 -5.03 1.88 0.37
CA ALA A 63 -4.91 2.75 1.53
C ALA A 63 -4.72 1.94 2.81
N LEU A 64 -3.85 2.44 3.69
CA LEU A 64 -3.71 1.98 5.07
C LEU A 64 -4.00 3.15 6.00
N ASP A 65 -5.04 3.01 6.82
CA ASP A 65 -5.33 3.96 7.88
C ASP A 65 -4.37 3.74 9.05
N ILE A 66 -3.71 4.82 9.46
CA ILE A 66 -2.66 4.82 10.48
C ILE A 66 -2.92 5.82 11.60
N ALA A 67 -4.07 6.50 11.61
CA ALA A 67 -4.46 7.33 12.74
C ALA A 67 -4.34 6.55 14.05
N ALA A 68 -3.89 7.21 15.12
CA ALA A 68 -3.95 6.61 16.46
C ALA A 68 -5.43 6.42 16.83
N ALA A 69 -5.75 5.28 17.47
CA ALA A 69 -7.04 5.09 18.10
C ALA A 69 -7.20 6.03 19.30
#